data_AF-A0A2G2NYH4-F1
#
_entry.id   AF-A0A2G2NYH4-F1
#
_cell.length_a   1.000
_cell.length_b   1.000
_cell.length_c   1.000
_cell.angle_alpha   90.00
_cell.angle_beta   90.00
_cell.angle_gamma   90.00
#
_symmetry.space_group_name_H-M   'P 1'
#
loop_
_entity.id
_entity.type
_entity.pdbx_description
1 polymer ?
#
loop_
_entity_poly.entity_id
_entity_poly.type
_entity_poly.pdbx_seq_one_letter_code
_entity_poly.pdbx_strand_id
1 'polypeptide(L)'
;MNLSEFDKKIAQLKTVQIAAEGMQFIELTMLLENLETKRIEFLNTPLLNIESTLTVGEIAVFDYVAVTLKNSTVKIDQSNILINNVIVLGNKLLSESF
;
A
#
# COMPACT_ATOMS: atom_id res chain seq x y z
N MET A 1 -19.43 8.54 -6.94
CA MET A 1 -18.55 7.51 -7.51
C MET A 1 -17.66 7.02 -6.39
N ASN A 2 -17.60 5.71 -6.15
CA ASN A 2 -16.70 5.10 -5.17
C ASN A 2 -15.34 4.74 -5.82
N LEU A 3 -14.35 4.33 -5.02
CA LEU A 3 -12.99 4.04 -5.51
C LEU A 3 -12.98 2.95 -6.61
N SER A 4 -13.76 1.89 -6.43
CA SER A 4 -13.87 0.79 -7.41
C SER A 4 -14.46 1.26 -8.74
N GLU A 5 -15.41 2.18 -8.71
CA GLU A 5 -16.00 2.78 -9.90
C GLU A 5 -15.00 3.69 -10.64
N PHE A 6 -14.17 4.46 -9.92
CA PHE A 6 -13.06 5.22 -10.52
C PHE A 6 -12.06 4.29 -11.20
N ASP A 7 -11.59 3.27 -10.48
CA ASP A 7 -10.60 2.30 -10.99
C ASP A 7 -11.09 1.62 -12.27
N LYS A 8 -12.35 1.14 -12.25
CA LYS A 8 -12.97 0.49 -13.40
C LYS A 8 -13.06 1.44 -14.60
N LYS A 9 -13.45 2.70 -14.38
CA LYS A 9 -13.65 3.67 -15.46
C LYS A 9 -12.33 4.15 -16.05
N ILE A 10 -11.30 4.34 -15.23
CA ILE A 10 -9.93 4.66 -15.69
C ILE A 10 -9.36 3.49 -16.51
N ALA A 11 -9.52 2.26 -16.04
CA ALA A 11 -9.06 1.08 -16.77
C ALA A 11 -9.71 0.95 -18.14
N GLN A 12 -11.04 1.14 -18.20
CA GLN A 12 -11.79 1.13 -19.47
C GLN A 12 -11.31 2.24 -20.43
N LEU A 13 -11.12 3.46 -19.94
CA LEU A 13 -10.66 4.57 -20.77
C LEU A 13 -9.21 4.40 -21.26
N LYS A 14 -8.33 3.79 -20.45
CA LYS A 14 -6.97 3.42 -20.88
C LYS A 14 -6.99 2.37 -21.99
N THR A 15 -7.92 1.40 -21.94
CA THR A 15 -8.10 0.45 -23.05
C THR A 15 -8.55 1.14 -24.34
N VAL A 16 -9.48 2.10 -24.25
CA VAL A 16 -9.93 2.87 -25.42
C VAL A 16 -8.83 3.78 -25.97
N GLN A 17 -8.02 4.39 -25.09
CA GLN A 17 -6.91 5.26 -25.47
C GLN A 17 -5.86 4.56 -26.35
N ILE A 18 -5.64 3.25 -26.16
CA ILE A 18 -4.71 2.47 -26.99
C ILE A 18 -5.11 2.46 -28.48
N ALA A 19 -6.41 2.59 -28.76
CA ALA A 19 -6.96 2.58 -30.11
C ALA A 19 -7.32 3.98 -30.62
N ALA A 20 -7.07 5.04 -29.85
CA ALA A 20 -7.44 6.40 -30.20
C ALA A 20 -6.35 7.10 -31.01
N GLU A 21 -6.74 7.89 -32.01
CA GLU A 21 -5.83 8.63 -32.87
C GLU A 21 -6.11 10.14 -32.84
N GLY A 22 -5.06 10.94 -33.05
CA GLY A 22 -5.18 12.39 -33.24
C GLY A 22 -5.89 13.12 -32.09
N MET A 23 -6.91 13.92 -32.41
CA MET A 23 -7.66 14.75 -31.45
C MET A 23 -8.37 13.91 -30.38
N GLN A 24 -8.88 12.72 -30.72
CA GLN A 24 -9.52 11.82 -29.76
C GLN A 24 -8.54 11.31 -28.70
N PHE A 25 -7.27 11.07 -29.06
CA PHE A 25 -6.25 10.66 -28.10
C PHE A 25 -5.99 11.75 -27.06
N ILE A 26 -5.90 13.01 -27.49
CA ILE A 26 -5.68 14.16 -26.61
C ILE A 26 -6.86 14.35 -25.65
N GLU A 27 -8.09 14.32 -26.15
CA GLU A 27 -9.30 14.46 -25.33
C GLU A 27 -9.44 13.32 -24.31
N LEU A 28 -9.14 12.08 -24.72
CA LEU A 28 -9.12 10.92 -23.81
C LEU A 28 -8.06 11.06 -22.73
N THR A 29 -6.89 11.60 -23.07
CA THR A 29 -5.80 11.84 -22.11
C THR A 29 -6.22 12.85 -21.06
N MET A 30 -6.80 13.99 -21.46
CA MET A 30 -7.30 15.00 -20.53
C MET A 30 -8.41 14.46 -19.63
N LEU A 31 -9.31 13.63 -20.18
CA LEU A 31 -10.38 13.01 -19.40
C LEU A 31 -9.81 12.02 -18.37
N LEU A 32 -8.80 11.24 -18.74
CA LEU A 32 -8.10 10.32 -17.84
C LEU A 32 -7.41 11.07 -16.70
N GLU A 33 -6.66 12.14 -17.00
CA GLU A 33 -6.01 12.97 -15.99
C GLU A 33 -7.01 13.58 -15.00
N ASN A 34 -8.16 14.06 -15.49
CA ASN A 34 -9.22 14.61 -14.65
C ASN A 34 -9.81 13.54 -13.71
N LEU A 35 -10.04 12.33 -14.23
CA LEU A 35 -10.55 11.21 -13.43
C LEU A 35 -9.53 10.73 -12.40
N GLU A 36 -8.24 10.67 -12.74
CA GLU A 36 -7.19 10.33 -11.78
C GLU A 36 -7.05 11.40 -10.69
N THR A 37 -7.14 12.68 -11.05
CA THR A 37 -7.15 13.80 -10.08
C THR A 37 -8.31 13.66 -9.09
N LYS A 38 -9.53 13.47 -9.59
CA LYS A 38 -10.73 13.30 -8.73
C LYS A 38 -10.66 12.05 -7.85
N ARG A 39 -10.05 10.97 -8.34
CA ARG A 39 -9.81 9.76 -7.56
C ARG A 39 -8.85 10.04 -6.40
N ILE A 40 -7.78 10.82 -6.62
CA ILE A 40 -6.84 11.23 -5.58
C ILE A 40 -7.53 12.16 -4.56
N GLU A 41 -8.29 13.14 -5.02
CA GLU A 41 -9.07 14.02 -4.12
C GLU A 41 -10.06 13.23 -3.25
N PHE A 42 -10.72 12.23 -3.82
CA PHE A 42 -11.63 11.34 -3.09
C PHE A 42 -10.90 10.54 -1.99
N LEU A 43 -9.67 10.10 -2.23
CA LEU A 43 -8.84 9.41 -1.23
C LEU A 43 -8.28 10.36 -0.17
N ASN A 44 -7.96 11.60 -0.56
CA ASN A 44 -7.38 12.59 0.34
C ASN A 44 -8.42 13.28 1.22
N THR A 45 -9.67 13.37 0.80
CA THR A 45 -10.73 14.05 1.59
C THR A 45 -10.93 13.39 2.98
N PRO A 46 -11.05 12.06 3.10
CA PRO A 46 -11.09 11.40 4.41
C PRO A 46 -9.79 11.57 5.22
N LEU A 47 -8.63 11.57 4.56
CA LEU A 47 -7.33 11.73 5.23
C LEU A 47 -7.19 13.14 5.84
N LEU A 48 -7.53 14.17 5.07
CA LEU A 48 -7.55 15.56 5.54
C LEU A 48 -8.59 15.75 6.65
N ASN A 49 -9.75 15.09 6.55
CA ASN A 49 -10.73 15.12 7.62
C ASN A 49 -10.16 14.46 8.89
N ILE A 50 -9.50 13.30 8.79
CA ILE A 50 -8.85 12.64 9.92
C ILE A 50 -7.78 13.55 10.55
N GLU A 51 -6.90 14.16 9.74
CA GLU A 51 -5.90 15.13 10.22
C GLU A 51 -6.52 16.37 10.87
N SER A 52 -7.67 16.83 10.38
CA SER A 52 -8.39 17.97 10.97
C SER A 52 -9.16 17.63 12.25
N THR A 53 -9.50 16.34 12.44
CA THR A 53 -10.26 15.87 13.61
C THR A 53 -9.32 15.38 14.73
N LEU A 54 -8.15 14.85 14.37
CA LEU A 54 -7.12 14.44 15.31
C LEU A 54 -6.24 15.62 15.67
N THR A 55 -6.03 15.82 16.97
CA THR A 55 -5.02 16.76 17.44
C THR A 55 -3.61 16.28 17.03
N VAL A 56 -2.67 17.21 16.89
CA VAL A 56 -1.25 16.90 16.61
C VAL A 56 -0.68 15.86 17.60
N GLY A 57 -1.17 15.87 18.85
CA GLY A 57 -0.80 14.87 19.86
C GLY A 57 -1.31 13.46 19.54
N GLU A 58 -2.53 13.32 19.01
CA GLU A 58 -3.10 12.02 18.64
C GLU A 58 -2.43 11.44 17.39
N ILE A 59 -2.07 12.28 16.42
CA ILE A 59 -1.28 11.87 15.25
C ILE A 59 0.09 11.32 15.69
N ALA A 60 0.78 12.02 16.60
CA ALA A 60 2.06 11.58 17.13
C ALA A 60 1.98 10.24 17.89
N VAL A 61 0.85 9.98 18.57
CA VAL A 61 0.59 8.68 19.23
C VAL A 61 0.42 7.57 18.20
N PHE A 62 -0.33 7.79 17.11
CA PHE A 62 -0.46 6.81 16.03
C PHE A 62 0.89 6.50 15.37
N ASP A 63 1.71 7.52 15.09
CA ASP A 63 3.05 7.35 14.55
C ASP A 63 3.96 6.56 15.50
N TYR A 64 3.92 6.87 16.80
CA TYR A 64 4.66 6.12 17.80
C TYR A 64 4.24 4.65 17.88
N VAL A 65 2.95 4.36 17.83
CA VAL A 65 2.41 2.99 17.80
C VAL A 65 2.85 2.26 16.53
N ALA A 66 2.78 2.92 15.36
CA ALA A 66 3.20 2.35 14.09
C ALA A 66 4.70 1.99 14.08
N VAL A 67 5.56 2.89 14.59
CA VAL A 67 7.00 2.64 14.74
C VAL A 67 7.26 1.49 15.72
N THR A 68 6.54 1.44 16.83
CA THR A 68 6.68 0.39 17.86
C THR A 68 6.28 -0.98 17.32
N LEU A 69 5.20 -1.06 16.54
CA LEU A 69 4.77 -2.27 15.84
C LEU A 69 5.82 -2.72 14.82
N LYS A 70 6.32 -1.81 13.97
CA LYS A 70 7.37 -2.11 13.01
C LYS A 70 8.62 -2.69 13.67
N ASN A 71 9.08 -2.08 14.76
CA ASN A 71 10.25 -2.56 15.50
C ASN A 71 10.00 -3.91 16.17
N SER A 72 8.78 -4.16 16.65
CA SER A 72 8.38 -5.45 17.22
C SER A 72 8.39 -6.56 16.17
N THR A 73 7.89 -6.28 14.96
CA THR A 73 7.93 -7.23 13.82
C THR A 73 9.37 -7.62 13.47
N VAL A 74 10.29 -6.66 13.40
CA VAL A 74 11.71 -6.94 13.13
C VAL A 74 12.32 -7.87 14.19
N LYS A 75 12.00 -7.66 15.47
CA LYS A 75 12.48 -8.53 16.57
C LYS A 75 11.90 -9.95 16.48
N ILE A 76 10.64 -10.08 16.07
CA ILE A 76 10.00 -11.39 15.86
C ILE A 76 10.69 -12.12 14.71
N ASP A 77 10.96 -11.43 13.59
CA ASP A 77 11.64 -12.03 12.44
C ASP A 77 13.05 -12.51 12.81
N GLN A 78 13.81 -11.71 13.57
CA GLN A 78 15.12 -12.12 14.09
C GLN A 78 15.02 -13.35 14.99
N SER A 79 14.01 -13.42 15.86
CA SER A 79 13.78 -14.56 16.75
C SER A 79 13.43 -15.82 15.95
N ASN A 80 12.62 -15.69 14.90
CA ASN A 80 12.28 -16.79 14.01
C ASN A 80 13.49 -17.32 13.25
N ILE A 81 14.39 -16.45 12.80
CA ILE A 81 15.67 -16.84 12.17
C ILE A 81 16.53 -17.65 13.16
N LEU A 82 16.64 -17.19 14.41
CA LEU A 82 17.40 -17.92 15.43
C LEU A 82 16.81 -19.31 15.71
N ILE A 83 15.48 -19.40 15.83
CA ILE A 83 14.78 -20.68 16.01
C ILE A 83 15.07 -21.62 14.83
N ASN A 84 14.95 -21.12 13.60
CA ASN A 84 15.25 -21.91 12.41
C ASN A 84 16.70 -22.40 12.38
N ASN A 85 17.66 -21.56 12.76
CA ASN A 85 19.07 -21.96 12.86
C ASN A 85 19.29 -23.05 13.92
N VAL A 86 18.62 -22.95 15.08
CA VAL A 86 18.67 -23.97 16.13
C VAL A 86 18.08 -25.29 15.64
N ILE A 87 16.95 -25.25 14.92
CA ILE A 87 16.34 -26.45 14.32
C ILE A 87 17.30 -27.10 13.32
N VAL A 88 17.93 -26.32 12.44
CA VAL A 88 18.89 -26.83 11.46
C VAL A 88 20.10 -27.47 12.14
N LEU A 89 20.66 -26.83 13.17
CA LEU A 89 21.75 -27.38 13.97
C LEU A 89 21.34 -28.68 14.68
N GLY A 90 20.17 -28.71 15.29
CA GLY A 90 19.61 -29.90 15.94
C GLY A 90 19.47 -31.07 14.95
N ASN A 91 18.92 -30.80 13.77
CA ASN A 91 18.78 -31.82 12.73
C ASN A 91 20.13 -32.35 12.23
N LYS A 92 21.14 -31.48 12.08
CA LYS A 92 22.49 -31.90 11.71
C LYS A 92 23.12 -32.80 12.77
N LEU A 93 23.05 -32.41 14.04
CA LEU A 93 23.58 -33.20 15.15
C LEU A 93 22.91 -34.57 15.24
N LEU A 94 21.60 -34.64 15.03
CA LEU A 94 20.85 -35.91 15.00
C LEU A 94 21.17 -36.76 13.77
N SER A 95 21.53 -36.15 12.64
CA SER A 95 21.95 -36.88 11.43
C SER A 95 23.39 -37.38 11.47
N GLU A 96 24.26 -36.73 12.26
CA GLU A 96 25.67 -37.13 12.45
C GLU A 96 25.87 -38.13 13.61
N SER A 97 24.80 -38.43 14.38
CA SER A 97 24.83 -39.38 15.50
C SER A 97 24.41 -40.81 15.12
N PHE A 98 24.46 -41.15 13.82
CA PHE A 98 24.27 -42.50 13.27
C PHE A 98 25.47 -42.95 12.44
#